data_AF-A0A437UD70-F1
#
_entry.id   AF-A0A437UD70-F1
#
_cell.length_a   1.000
_cell.length_b   1.000
_cell.length_c   1.000
_cell.angle_alpha   90.00
_cell.angle_beta   90.00
_cell.angle_gamma   90.00
#
_symmetry.space_group_name_H-M   'P 1'
#
loop_
_entity.id
_entity.type
_entity.pdbx_description
1 polymer ?
#
loop_
_entity_poly.entity_id
_entity_poly.type
_entity_poly.pdbx_seq_one_letter_code
_entity_poly.pdbx_strand_id
1 'polypeptide(L)'
;METKRANKVKSKKPIYILIAVLVFFILFISLISMPSKLNTAIDEIQISTNVNEVKSIFDKYKFDLLETDENGNKCIAVEFQDELRKKLSTFNLDEKEIKHCLEWLPTAKTNVNVIVVPDLSRRILDEINNPNQVANDKIILSSIWKSFVEISMLKQDSKDKLIIDVTDVEQAKGKFNAIANNLQFDLSNHKGKSNRLYFTADKTDQFNLGIEKMYNSAVQKPLGADYVFYFKRYLESRIKKNTLFDNYVNKIVIITDGYLEPEESAAYTKLAPQLYKSLNIGNTNELISILGLNIPNVNVDLSNSEILICEVNERKKGKGKDFEILKAYWTDWLQRMNARNIKLVHREQATDITVNTINQFIKQ
;
A
#
# COMPACT_ATOMS: atom_id res chain seq x y z
N MET A 1 7.74 48.82 92.96
CA MET A 1 8.36 47.67 92.26
C MET A 1 8.13 47.85 90.77
N GLU A 2 9.14 48.31 90.05
CA GLU A 2 9.12 48.42 88.59
C GLU A 2 9.25 47.02 87.97
N THR A 3 8.30 46.62 87.12
CA THR A 3 8.38 45.40 86.33
C THR A 3 8.85 45.73 84.91
N LYS A 4 10.14 45.46 84.63
CA LYS A 4 10.72 45.51 83.29
C LYS A 4 10.02 44.50 82.37
N ARG A 5 9.38 44.98 81.29
CA ARG A 5 8.90 44.15 80.17
C ARG A 5 10.08 43.71 79.32
N ALA A 6 10.33 42.39 79.24
CA ALA A 6 11.31 41.81 78.34
C ALA A 6 10.82 41.90 76.88
N ASN A 7 11.60 42.56 76.01
CA ASN A 7 11.35 42.59 74.57
C ASN A 7 11.52 41.20 73.95
N LYS A 8 10.41 40.58 73.53
CA LYS A 8 10.43 39.36 72.71
C LYS A 8 11.03 39.69 71.33
N VAL A 9 12.26 39.25 71.09
CA VAL A 9 12.88 39.30 69.76
C VAL A 9 12.04 38.45 68.80
N LYS A 10 11.34 39.09 67.86
CA LYS A 10 10.54 38.40 66.85
C LYS A 10 11.46 37.50 66.01
N SER A 11 11.21 36.20 66.05
CA SER A 11 11.92 35.19 65.24
C SER A 11 11.77 35.54 63.75
N LYS A 12 12.88 35.78 63.06
CA LYS A 12 12.91 36.03 61.61
C LYS A 12 12.74 34.75 60.77
N LYS A 13 12.64 33.56 61.39
CA LYS A 13 12.48 32.26 60.71
C LYS A 13 11.32 32.22 59.70
N PRO A 14 10.12 32.76 59.99
CA PRO A 14 9.00 32.75 59.03
C PRO A 14 9.30 33.57 57.77
N ILE A 15 10.08 34.65 57.91
CA ILE A 15 10.47 35.53 56.80
C ILE A 15 11.48 34.81 55.90
N TYR A 16 12.46 34.10 56.47
CA TYR A 16 13.41 33.31 55.68
C TYR A 16 12.74 32.15 54.92
N ILE A 17 11.74 31.50 55.53
CA ILE A 17 10.95 30.45 54.87
C ILE A 17 10.14 31.06 53.70
N LEU A 18 9.51 32.22 53.91
CA LEU A 18 8.76 32.91 52.86
C LEU A 18 9.66 33.28 51.67
N ILE A 19 10.84 33.84 51.93
CA ILE A 19 11.82 34.19 50.88
C ILE A 19 12.28 32.94 50.13
N ALA A 20 12.57 31.84 50.84
CA ALA A 20 12.97 30.58 50.22
C ALA A 20 11.89 30.02 49.29
N VAL A 21 10.62 30.05 49.70
CA VAL A 21 9.49 29.64 48.86
C VAL A 21 9.34 30.54 47.64
N LEU A 22 9.51 31.85 47.79
CA LEU A 22 9.40 32.81 46.69
C LEU A 22 10.51 32.62 45.65
N VAL A 23 11.75 32.39 46.09
CA VAL A 23 12.89 32.07 45.22
C VAL A 23 12.67 30.74 44.50
N PHE A 24 12.18 29.72 45.20
CA PHE A 24 11.82 28.44 44.58
C PHE A 24 10.73 28.61 43.52
N PHE A 25 9.70 29.42 43.80
CA PHE A 25 8.60 29.65 42.86
C PHE A 25 9.06 30.43 41.61
N ILE A 26 9.96 31.42 41.78
CA ILE A 26 10.57 32.15 40.64
C ILE A 26 11.41 31.19 39.79
N LEU A 27 12.24 30.35 40.41
CA LEU A 27 13.04 29.35 39.70
C LEU A 27 12.16 28.32 38.98
N PHE A 28 11.09 27.86 39.64
CA PHE A 28 10.13 26.92 39.06
C PHE A 28 9.39 27.51 37.87
N ILE A 29 8.87 28.74 37.98
CA ILE A 29 8.26 29.46 36.86
C ILE A 29 9.28 29.65 35.74
N SER A 30 10.52 30.04 36.05
CA SER A 30 11.60 30.20 35.07
C SER A 30 11.93 28.90 34.32
N LEU A 31 11.92 27.76 35.00
CA LEU A 31 12.16 26.45 34.40
C LEU A 31 11.00 26.02 33.48
N ILE A 32 9.76 26.32 33.85
CA ILE A 32 8.57 26.01 33.03
C ILE A 32 8.43 26.98 31.84
N SER A 33 8.94 28.21 31.97
CA SER A 33 8.87 29.22 30.92
C SER A 33 10.05 29.19 29.93
N MET A 34 11.05 28.31 30.12
CA MET A 34 12.04 28.04 29.08
C MET A 34 11.35 27.36 27.90
N PRO A 35 11.46 27.90 26.66
CA PRO A 35 10.86 27.28 25.49
C PRO A 35 11.47 25.90 25.30
N SER A 36 10.61 24.89 25.12
CA SER A 36 11.06 23.55 24.80
C SER A 36 11.83 23.57 23.47
N LYS A 37 12.77 22.65 23.28
CA LYS A 37 13.44 22.46 21.98
C LYS A 37 12.42 22.24 20.86
N LEU A 38 11.32 21.55 21.17
CA LEU A 38 10.20 21.34 20.26
C LEU A 38 9.56 22.66 19.83
N ASN A 39 9.20 23.54 20.77
CA ASN A 39 8.60 24.84 20.46
C ASN A 39 9.54 25.70 19.61
N THR A 40 10.84 25.71 19.96
CA THR A 40 11.85 26.44 19.17
C THR A 40 11.92 25.91 17.74
N ALA A 41 11.90 24.59 17.57
CA ALA A 41 11.93 23.97 16.24
C ALA A 41 10.65 24.26 15.44
N ILE A 42 9.49 24.27 16.09
CA ILE A 42 8.20 24.63 15.47
C ILE A 42 8.20 26.10 15.03
N ASP A 43 8.68 27.02 15.87
CA ASP A 43 8.78 28.44 15.52
C ASP A 43 9.70 28.65 14.30
N GLU A 44 10.85 27.97 14.26
CA GLU A 44 11.76 27.98 13.10
C GLU A 44 11.09 27.42 11.83
N ILE A 45 10.29 26.34 11.95
CA ILE A 45 9.52 25.78 10.83
C ILE A 45 8.53 26.82 10.30
N GLN A 46 7.80 27.51 11.18
CA GLN A 46 6.75 28.43 10.78
C GLN A 46 7.28 29.61 9.96
N ILE A 47 8.46 30.13 10.30
CA ILE A 47 9.10 31.25 9.58
C ILE A 47 9.83 30.83 8.30
N SER A 48 10.06 29.53 8.07
CA SER A 48 10.75 29.06 6.87
C SER A 48 10.01 29.44 5.59
N THR A 49 10.75 29.70 4.52
CA THR A 49 10.24 30.22 3.24
C THR A 49 10.32 29.19 2.11
N ASN A 50 11.09 28.13 2.29
CA ASN A 50 11.32 27.11 1.26
C ASN A 50 11.63 25.73 1.86
N VAL A 51 11.62 24.70 1.01
CA VAL A 51 11.86 23.30 1.37
C VAL A 51 13.24 23.07 1.99
N ASN A 52 14.28 23.76 1.52
CA ASN A 52 15.65 23.56 2.00
C ASN A 52 15.83 24.05 3.45
N GLU A 53 15.19 25.17 3.81
CA GLU A 53 15.15 25.65 5.19
C GLU A 53 14.45 24.64 6.10
N VAL A 54 13.29 24.12 5.68
CA VAL A 54 12.57 23.08 6.44
C VAL A 54 13.45 21.84 6.64
N LYS A 55 14.15 21.38 5.60
CA LYS A 55 15.08 20.25 5.69
C LYS A 55 16.25 20.54 6.66
N SER A 56 16.82 21.74 6.60
CA SER A 56 17.90 22.13 7.52
C SER A 56 17.43 22.13 8.97
N ILE A 57 16.20 22.55 9.25
CA ILE A 57 15.61 22.51 10.59
C ILE A 57 15.39 21.06 11.02
N PHE A 58 14.86 20.21 10.14
CA PHE A 58 14.76 18.78 10.41
C PHE A 58 16.10 18.16 10.79
N ASP A 59 17.15 18.39 10.00
CA ASP A 59 18.48 17.85 10.25
C ASP A 59 19.10 18.36 11.56
N LYS A 60 18.81 19.61 11.94
CA LYS A 60 19.25 20.24 13.19
C LYS A 60 18.61 19.59 14.42
N TYR A 61 17.31 19.24 14.37
CA TYR A 61 16.55 18.82 15.56
C TYR A 61 16.20 17.34 15.64
N LYS A 62 16.33 16.55 14.55
CA LYS A 62 15.85 15.16 14.49
C LYS A 62 16.38 14.22 15.57
N PHE A 63 17.60 14.42 16.07
CA PHE A 63 18.19 13.61 17.14
C PHE A 63 17.84 14.11 18.55
N ASP A 64 17.60 15.42 18.67
CA ASP A 64 17.21 16.07 19.91
C ASP A 64 15.73 15.84 20.27
N LEU A 65 14.90 15.61 19.25
CA LEU A 65 13.45 15.39 19.37
C LEU A 65 13.10 13.91 19.19
N LEU A 66 13.92 13.00 19.72
CA LEU A 66 13.59 11.58 19.75
C LEU A 66 12.70 11.27 20.97
N GLU A 67 11.62 10.55 20.71
CA GLU A 67 10.67 10.01 21.67
C GLU A 67 10.62 8.49 21.56
N THR A 68 10.01 7.83 22.53
CA THR A 68 9.79 6.39 22.52
C THR A 68 8.34 6.13 22.12
N ASP A 69 8.13 5.36 21.05
CA ASP A 69 6.79 4.97 20.61
C ASP A 69 6.15 3.94 21.55
N GLU A 70 4.88 3.59 21.27
CA GLU A 70 4.10 2.60 22.04
C GLU A 70 4.75 1.21 22.08
N ASN A 71 5.66 0.92 21.16
CA ASN A 71 6.36 -0.35 21.02
C ASN A 71 7.79 -0.31 21.60
N GLY A 72 8.20 0.80 22.20
CA GLY A 72 9.53 0.96 22.79
C GLY A 72 10.63 1.39 21.81
N ASN A 73 10.29 1.72 20.56
CA ASN A 73 11.26 2.17 19.56
C ASN A 73 11.48 3.67 19.64
N LYS A 74 12.70 4.13 19.36
CA LYS A 74 12.97 5.56 19.22
C LYS A 74 12.44 6.09 17.90
N CYS A 75 11.53 7.04 17.95
CA CYS A 75 11.01 7.77 16.79
C CYS A 75 11.15 9.27 16.98
N ILE A 76 11.06 10.05 15.92
CA ILE A 76 11.02 11.52 16.05
C ILE A 76 9.65 11.93 16.61
N ALA A 77 9.60 12.96 17.45
CA ALA A 77 8.36 13.49 18.02
C ALA A 77 7.28 13.69 16.95
N VAL A 78 6.09 13.14 17.19
CA VAL A 78 4.99 13.15 16.20
C VAL A 78 4.55 14.57 15.87
N GLU A 79 4.47 15.44 16.89
CA GLU A 79 4.11 16.85 16.72
C GLU A 79 5.09 17.59 15.80
N PHE A 80 6.40 17.35 15.95
CA PHE A 80 7.42 17.92 15.07
C PHE A 80 7.28 17.43 13.63
N GLN A 81 7.02 16.13 13.45
CA GLN A 81 6.79 15.54 12.14
C GLN A 81 5.57 16.14 11.42
N ASP A 82 4.49 16.38 12.17
CA ASP A 82 3.25 16.97 11.65
C ASP A 82 3.45 18.42 11.23
N GLU A 83 4.15 19.23 12.03
CA GLU A 83 4.42 20.63 11.68
C GLU A 83 5.32 20.75 10.45
N LEU A 84 6.34 19.88 10.29
CA LEU A 84 7.14 19.82 9.06
C LEU A 84 6.26 19.58 7.83
N ARG A 85 5.36 18.60 7.90
CA ARG A 85 4.47 18.25 6.78
C ARG A 85 3.48 19.35 6.48
N LYS A 86 2.87 19.94 7.51
CA LYS A 86 1.97 21.10 7.36
C LYS A 86 2.69 22.23 6.65
N LYS A 87 3.91 22.57 7.08
CA LYS A 87 4.68 23.63 6.43
C LYS A 87 5.03 23.30 4.98
N LEU A 88 5.53 22.10 4.70
CA LEU A 88 5.82 21.66 3.33
C LEU A 88 4.57 21.71 2.43
N SER A 89 3.40 21.40 2.96
CA SER A 89 2.14 21.48 2.21
C SER A 89 1.77 22.89 1.77
N THR A 90 2.34 23.93 2.39
CA THR A 90 2.11 25.34 1.99
C THR A 90 2.88 25.75 0.74
N PHE A 91 3.87 24.95 0.29
CA PHE A 91 4.75 25.30 -0.82
C PHE A 91 4.24 24.85 -2.20
N ASN A 92 3.03 24.30 -2.30
CA ASN A 92 2.44 23.83 -3.58
C ASN A 92 3.35 22.90 -4.40
N LEU A 93 3.94 21.92 -3.71
CA LEU A 93 4.93 21.00 -4.29
C LEU A 93 4.35 20.11 -5.39
N ASP A 94 5.12 19.87 -6.44
CA ASP A 94 4.81 18.87 -7.46
C ASP A 94 5.15 17.43 -7.01
N GLU A 95 4.80 16.42 -7.83
CA GLU A 95 5.04 15.01 -7.49
C GLU A 95 6.53 14.66 -7.30
N LYS A 96 7.43 15.32 -8.06
CA LYS A 96 8.88 15.07 -7.95
C LYS A 96 9.43 15.71 -6.68
N GLU A 97 8.97 16.90 -6.34
CA GLU A 97 9.34 17.60 -5.12
C GLU A 97 8.83 16.88 -3.87
N ILE A 98 7.59 16.36 -3.90
CA ILE A 98 7.06 15.50 -2.84
C ILE A 98 7.94 14.26 -2.69
N LYS A 99 8.30 13.59 -3.79
CA LYS A 99 9.17 12.41 -3.76
C LYS A 99 10.51 12.72 -3.09
N HIS A 100 11.14 13.85 -3.43
CA HIS A 100 12.38 14.28 -2.79
C HIS A 100 12.20 14.61 -1.30
N CYS A 101 11.05 15.15 -0.88
CA CYS A 101 10.73 15.35 0.55
C CYS A 101 10.66 14.02 1.30
N LEU A 102 10.04 13.00 0.70
CA LEU A 102 9.89 11.67 1.29
C LEU A 102 11.20 10.90 1.46
N GLU A 103 12.29 11.31 0.79
CA GLU A 103 13.60 10.68 0.94
C GLU A 103 14.27 10.97 2.30
N TRP A 104 13.91 12.08 2.95
CA TRP A 104 14.51 12.49 4.23
C TRP A 104 13.50 12.66 5.36
N LEU A 105 12.21 12.82 5.06
CA LEU A 105 11.17 12.78 6.09
C LEU A 105 11.05 11.37 6.68
N PRO A 106 10.71 11.23 7.97
CA PRO A 106 10.31 9.95 8.52
C PRO A 106 9.13 9.38 7.75
N THR A 107 9.01 8.05 7.64
CA THR A 107 7.89 7.44 6.93
C THR A 107 6.57 7.78 7.61
N ALA A 108 5.63 8.34 6.86
CA ALA A 108 4.28 8.60 7.35
C ALA A 108 3.53 7.28 7.64
N LYS A 109 2.34 7.39 8.25
CA LYS A 109 1.49 6.22 8.49
C LYS A 109 1.28 5.43 7.19
N THR A 110 1.60 4.14 7.25
CA THR A 110 1.54 3.26 6.09
C THR A 110 0.15 2.63 5.95
N ASN A 111 -0.42 2.76 4.77
CA ASN A 111 -1.69 2.18 4.38
C ASN A 111 -1.49 1.19 3.23
N VAL A 112 -2.29 0.13 3.18
CA VAL A 112 -2.23 -0.88 2.13
C VAL A 112 -3.35 -0.64 1.13
N ASN A 113 -3.00 -0.63 -0.17
CA ASN A 113 -3.96 -0.57 -1.26
C ASN A 113 -3.88 -1.88 -2.06
N VAL A 114 -4.81 -2.79 -1.82
CA VAL A 114 -4.90 -4.09 -2.49
C VAL A 114 -5.79 -3.96 -3.72
N ILE A 115 -5.24 -4.28 -4.89
CA ILE A 115 -5.94 -4.30 -6.17
C ILE A 115 -5.88 -5.73 -6.70
N VAL A 116 -7.03 -6.37 -6.88
CA VAL A 116 -7.12 -7.74 -7.40
C VAL A 116 -7.80 -7.71 -8.76
N VAL A 117 -7.19 -8.35 -9.75
CA VAL A 117 -7.70 -8.39 -11.13
C VAL A 117 -7.76 -9.85 -11.60
N PRO A 118 -8.88 -10.56 -11.33
CA PRO A 118 -9.10 -11.88 -11.89
C PRO A 118 -9.33 -11.82 -13.40
N ASP A 119 -8.70 -12.76 -14.10
CA ASP A 119 -8.95 -12.99 -15.52
C ASP A 119 -10.27 -13.78 -15.66
N LEU A 120 -11.29 -13.10 -16.17
CA LEU A 120 -12.63 -13.66 -16.39
C LEU A 120 -12.85 -14.13 -17.83
N SER A 121 -11.77 -14.34 -18.59
CA SER A 121 -11.83 -14.82 -19.96
C SER A 121 -12.27 -16.28 -20.05
N ARG A 122 -12.20 -16.84 -21.26
CA ARG A 122 -12.55 -18.24 -21.53
C ARG A 122 -11.75 -19.25 -20.68
N ARG A 123 -10.65 -18.84 -20.02
CA ARG A 123 -9.95 -19.71 -19.05
C ARG A 123 -10.88 -20.25 -17.96
N ILE A 124 -11.92 -19.51 -17.58
CA ILE A 124 -12.87 -19.92 -16.53
C ILE A 124 -13.80 -21.06 -16.98
N LEU A 125 -13.85 -21.34 -18.30
CA LEU A 125 -14.62 -22.42 -18.91
C LEU A 125 -13.72 -23.53 -19.49
N ASP A 126 -12.40 -23.34 -19.51
CA ASP A 126 -11.46 -24.29 -20.07
C ASP A 126 -11.17 -25.40 -19.06
N GLU A 127 -12.06 -26.38 -18.95
CA GLU A 127 -11.88 -27.52 -18.06
C GLU A 127 -10.70 -28.45 -18.47
N ILE A 128 -10.16 -28.28 -19.67
CA ILE A 128 -9.06 -29.12 -20.19
C ILE A 128 -7.71 -28.64 -19.64
N ASN A 129 -7.45 -27.34 -19.73
CA ASN A 129 -6.23 -26.75 -19.21
C ASN A 129 -6.44 -26.27 -17.77
N ASN A 130 -7.60 -25.69 -17.45
CA ASN A 130 -7.92 -25.01 -16.19
C ASN A 130 -9.12 -25.65 -15.44
N PRO A 131 -9.04 -26.91 -15.00
CA PRO A 131 -10.17 -27.59 -14.37
C PRO A 131 -10.67 -26.89 -13.10
N ASN A 132 -11.98 -26.77 -12.88
CA ASN A 132 -12.56 -26.13 -11.69
C ASN A 132 -12.09 -24.68 -11.41
N GLN A 133 -11.73 -23.91 -12.44
CA GLN A 133 -11.10 -22.59 -12.26
C GLN A 133 -11.93 -21.63 -11.41
N VAL A 134 -13.25 -21.57 -11.64
CA VAL A 134 -14.14 -20.67 -10.90
C VAL A 134 -14.13 -20.96 -9.40
N ALA A 135 -14.10 -22.23 -9.01
CA ALA A 135 -14.07 -22.62 -7.60
C ALA A 135 -12.74 -22.22 -6.95
N ASN A 136 -11.62 -22.44 -7.65
CA ASN A 136 -10.29 -22.06 -7.17
C ASN A 136 -10.15 -20.55 -7.01
N ASP A 137 -10.59 -19.78 -7.99
CA ASP A 137 -10.51 -18.32 -7.91
C ASP A 137 -11.34 -17.77 -6.74
N LYS A 138 -12.52 -18.35 -6.47
CA LYS A 138 -13.36 -17.99 -5.31
C LYS A 138 -12.66 -18.25 -3.98
N ILE A 139 -11.95 -19.39 -3.86
CA ILE A 139 -11.14 -19.71 -2.66
C ILE A 139 -10.03 -18.67 -2.48
N ILE A 140 -9.32 -18.37 -3.57
CA ILE A 140 -8.25 -17.37 -3.58
C ILE A 140 -8.77 -15.99 -3.14
N LEU A 141 -9.85 -15.51 -3.77
CA LEU A 141 -10.46 -14.22 -3.46
C LEU A 141 -10.95 -14.14 -2.01
N SER A 142 -11.55 -15.23 -1.50
CA SER A 142 -11.93 -15.33 -0.09
C SER A 142 -10.72 -15.25 0.85
N SER A 143 -9.58 -15.80 0.45
CA SER A 143 -8.34 -15.70 1.23
C SER A 143 -7.77 -14.29 1.22
N ILE A 144 -7.81 -13.59 0.07
CA ILE A 144 -7.40 -12.19 -0.03
C ILE A 144 -8.26 -11.32 0.89
N TRP A 145 -9.59 -11.50 0.87
CA TRP A 145 -10.50 -10.82 1.78
C TRP A 145 -10.12 -11.03 3.24
N LYS A 146 -9.95 -12.29 3.67
CA LYS A 146 -9.56 -12.62 5.05
C LYS A 146 -8.25 -11.96 5.45
N SER A 147 -7.23 -12.03 4.59
CA SER A 147 -5.93 -11.41 4.86
C SER A 147 -6.02 -9.88 4.94
N PHE A 148 -6.78 -9.24 4.05
CA PHE A 148 -7.03 -7.79 4.11
C PHE A 148 -7.73 -7.38 5.40
N VAL A 149 -8.80 -8.10 5.78
CA VAL A 149 -9.51 -7.85 7.05
C VAL A 149 -8.55 -7.97 8.22
N GLU A 150 -7.74 -9.03 8.28
CA GLU A 150 -6.81 -9.27 9.39
C GLU A 150 -5.80 -8.13 9.58
N ILE A 151 -5.18 -7.65 8.49
CA ILE A 151 -4.19 -6.58 8.57
C ILE A 151 -4.82 -5.20 8.86
N SER A 152 -6.06 -4.97 8.42
CA SER A 152 -6.69 -3.64 8.49
C SER A 152 -7.58 -3.46 9.71
N MET A 153 -8.16 -4.53 10.25
CA MET A 153 -9.22 -4.47 11.26
C MET A 153 -8.78 -3.80 12.58
N LEU A 154 -7.52 -3.94 12.97
CA LEU A 154 -7.00 -3.39 14.22
C LEU A 154 -6.46 -1.97 14.08
N LYS A 155 -6.25 -1.48 12.85
CA LYS A 155 -5.77 -0.12 12.61
C LYS A 155 -6.93 0.85 12.85
N GLN A 156 -6.68 1.93 13.57
CA GLN A 156 -7.63 3.06 13.67
C GLN A 156 -7.29 4.08 12.58
N ASP A 157 -8.29 4.72 11.97
CA ASP A 157 -8.10 5.81 10.98
C ASP A 157 -7.14 5.44 9.84
N SER A 158 -7.13 4.18 9.41
CA SER A 158 -6.34 3.75 8.25
C SER A 158 -7.04 4.11 6.95
N LYS A 159 -6.27 4.40 5.91
CA LYS A 159 -6.77 4.56 4.53
C LYS A 159 -6.55 3.29 3.71
N ASP A 160 -6.55 2.14 4.39
CA ASP A 160 -6.43 0.82 3.76
C ASP A 160 -7.62 0.60 2.81
N LYS A 161 -7.33 0.02 1.65
CA LYS A 161 -8.32 -0.18 0.59
C LYS A 161 -8.15 -1.54 -0.09
N LEU A 162 -9.27 -2.19 -0.41
CA LEU A 162 -9.35 -3.38 -1.26
C LEU A 162 -10.27 -3.10 -2.44
N ILE A 163 -9.84 -3.45 -3.64
CA ILE A 163 -10.61 -3.38 -4.88
C ILE A 163 -10.49 -4.72 -5.60
N ILE A 164 -11.62 -5.32 -5.98
CA ILE A 164 -11.64 -6.33 -7.04
C ILE A 164 -12.10 -5.63 -8.32
N ASP A 165 -11.23 -5.60 -9.32
CA ASP A 165 -11.45 -4.95 -10.61
C ASP A 165 -11.49 -6.00 -11.73
N VAL A 166 -11.86 -5.60 -12.95
CA VAL A 166 -11.78 -6.48 -14.13
C VAL A 166 -11.06 -5.78 -15.27
N THR A 167 -10.57 -6.58 -16.20
CA THR A 167 -9.80 -6.06 -17.34
C THR A 167 -10.62 -5.28 -18.35
N ASP A 168 -11.91 -5.63 -18.49
CA ASP A 168 -12.84 -4.97 -19.42
C ASP A 168 -14.20 -4.77 -18.74
N VAL A 169 -14.73 -3.54 -18.76
CA VAL A 169 -16.04 -3.20 -18.19
C VAL A 169 -17.20 -3.95 -18.84
N GLU A 170 -17.03 -4.42 -20.08
CA GLU A 170 -18.00 -5.25 -20.79
C GLU A 170 -18.02 -6.70 -20.27
N GLN A 171 -16.98 -7.14 -19.55
CA GLN A 171 -17.02 -8.41 -18.81
C GLN A 171 -18.18 -8.38 -17.81
N ALA A 172 -18.65 -9.58 -17.46
CA ALA A 172 -19.87 -9.71 -16.68
C ALA A 172 -21.09 -8.99 -17.33
N LYS A 173 -21.20 -9.04 -18.66
CA LYS A 173 -22.31 -8.49 -19.47
C LYS A 173 -22.50 -6.96 -19.33
N GLY A 174 -21.41 -6.21 -19.18
CA GLY A 174 -21.48 -4.77 -18.92
C GLY A 174 -22.04 -4.39 -17.55
N LYS A 175 -22.41 -5.38 -16.72
CA LYS A 175 -22.91 -5.18 -15.36
C LYS A 175 -21.77 -5.06 -14.36
N PHE A 176 -20.52 -5.15 -14.80
CA PHE A 176 -19.39 -5.12 -13.89
C PHE A 176 -19.41 -3.86 -13.03
N ASN A 177 -19.68 -2.67 -13.57
CA ASN A 177 -19.75 -1.44 -12.77
C ASN A 177 -20.72 -1.54 -11.58
N ALA A 178 -21.86 -2.21 -11.74
CA ALA A 178 -22.81 -2.42 -10.64
C ALA A 178 -22.31 -3.46 -9.61
N ILE A 179 -21.54 -4.46 -10.06
CA ILE A 179 -20.93 -5.48 -9.21
C ILE A 179 -19.69 -4.92 -8.49
N ALA A 180 -18.88 -4.13 -9.17
CA ALA A 180 -17.63 -3.53 -8.74
C ALA A 180 -17.82 -2.59 -7.55
N ASN A 181 -18.93 -1.85 -7.50
CA ASN A 181 -19.29 -1.03 -6.34
C ASN A 181 -19.41 -1.86 -5.06
N ASN A 182 -19.83 -3.14 -5.18
CA ASN A 182 -19.93 -4.05 -4.04
C ASN A 182 -18.60 -4.72 -3.69
N LEU A 183 -17.59 -4.64 -4.57
CA LEU A 183 -16.27 -5.24 -4.41
C LEU A 183 -15.17 -4.21 -4.14
N GLN A 184 -15.56 -3.04 -3.65
CA GLN A 184 -14.67 -1.97 -3.20
C GLN A 184 -14.90 -1.68 -1.72
N PHE A 185 -13.82 -1.80 -0.96
CA PHE A 185 -13.82 -1.60 0.49
C PHE A 185 -12.75 -0.58 0.83
N ASP A 186 -13.17 0.61 1.25
CA ASP A 186 -12.30 1.76 1.47
C ASP A 186 -12.51 2.30 2.89
N LEU A 187 -11.44 2.30 3.67
CA LEU A 187 -11.45 2.74 5.08
C LEU A 187 -11.18 4.23 5.23
N SER A 188 -10.86 4.97 4.15
CA SER A 188 -10.49 6.39 4.21
C SER A 188 -11.55 7.29 4.84
N ASN A 189 -12.82 6.89 4.76
CA ASN A 189 -13.96 7.61 5.32
C ASN A 189 -14.43 7.08 6.68
N HIS A 190 -13.83 5.99 7.18
CA HIS A 190 -14.17 5.39 8.48
C HIS A 190 -13.24 5.96 9.56
N LYS A 191 -13.60 7.14 10.08
CA LYS A 191 -12.77 7.90 11.03
C LYS A 191 -13.31 7.92 12.46
N GLY A 192 -12.41 8.06 13.43
CA GLY A 192 -12.71 8.26 14.86
C GLY A 192 -13.22 7.01 15.58
N LYS A 193 -13.05 5.82 14.99
CA LYS A 193 -13.53 4.54 15.53
C LYS A 193 -12.69 3.38 15.02
N SER A 194 -12.75 2.25 15.71
CA SER A 194 -12.07 1.02 15.30
C SER A 194 -12.61 0.50 13.97
N ASN A 195 -11.70 0.04 13.09
CA ASN A 195 -12.07 -0.65 11.84
C ASN A 195 -12.83 -1.96 12.07
N ARG A 196 -12.81 -2.54 13.27
CA ARG A 196 -13.69 -3.66 13.66
C ARG A 196 -15.17 -3.36 13.38
N LEU A 197 -15.60 -2.11 13.54
CA LEU A 197 -16.97 -1.69 13.26
C LEU A 197 -17.29 -1.57 11.77
N TYR A 198 -16.26 -1.48 10.92
CA TYR A 198 -16.42 -1.52 9.47
C TYR A 198 -16.58 -2.96 8.99
N PHE A 199 -15.74 -3.87 9.48
CA PHE A 199 -15.72 -5.27 9.06
C PHE A 199 -16.80 -6.13 9.75
N THR A 200 -18.05 -5.89 9.39
CA THR A 200 -19.21 -6.66 9.87
C THR A 200 -19.43 -7.96 9.08
N ALA A 201 -20.32 -8.82 9.58
CA ALA A 201 -20.80 -9.99 8.84
C ALA A 201 -21.39 -9.57 7.48
N ASP A 202 -22.22 -8.52 7.45
CA ASP A 202 -22.80 -7.97 6.23
C ASP A 202 -21.75 -7.55 5.19
N LYS A 203 -20.58 -7.05 5.61
CA LYS A 203 -19.48 -6.74 4.68
C LYS A 203 -18.86 -7.98 4.07
N THR A 204 -18.72 -9.04 4.85
CA THR A 204 -18.25 -10.33 4.35
C THR A 204 -19.28 -10.95 3.39
N ASP A 205 -20.56 -10.86 3.71
CA ASP A 205 -21.64 -11.33 2.83
C ASP A 205 -21.72 -10.50 1.54
N GLN A 206 -21.55 -9.18 1.64
CA GLN A 206 -21.43 -8.28 0.49
C GLN A 206 -20.30 -8.73 -0.43
N PHE A 207 -19.12 -9.03 0.13
CA PHE A 207 -17.97 -9.53 -0.62
C PHE A 207 -18.31 -10.85 -1.33
N ASN A 208 -18.76 -11.86 -0.58
CA ASN A 208 -19.06 -13.19 -1.09
C ASN A 208 -20.12 -13.16 -2.20
N LEU A 209 -21.22 -12.43 -1.99
CA LEU A 209 -22.27 -12.26 -2.99
C LEU A 209 -21.79 -11.49 -4.23
N GLY A 210 -20.89 -10.51 -4.04
CA GLY A 210 -20.27 -9.78 -5.14
C GLY A 210 -19.44 -10.70 -6.04
N ILE A 211 -18.60 -11.55 -5.43
CA ILE A 211 -17.79 -12.55 -6.16
C ILE A 211 -18.68 -13.55 -6.89
N GLU A 212 -19.71 -14.09 -6.23
CA GLU A 212 -20.67 -14.99 -6.86
C GLU A 212 -21.35 -14.37 -8.09
N LYS A 213 -21.86 -13.14 -7.95
CA LYS A 213 -22.49 -12.42 -9.06
C LYS A 213 -21.51 -12.15 -10.21
N MET A 214 -20.26 -11.80 -9.89
CA MET A 214 -19.22 -11.56 -10.89
C MET A 214 -18.97 -12.80 -11.74
N TYR A 215 -18.67 -13.95 -11.12
CA TYR A 215 -18.40 -15.19 -11.84
C TYR A 215 -19.64 -15.73 -12.57
N ASN A 216 -20.82 -15.69 -11.95
CA ASN A 216 -22.04 -16.15 -12.60
C ASN A 216 -22.37 -15.32 -13.85
N SER A 217 -22.07 -14.02 -13.83
CA SER A 217 -22.23 -13.16 -15.01
C SER A 217 -21.15 -13.42 -16.06
N ALA A 218 -19.90 -13.61 -15.64
CA ALA A 218 -18.77 -13.90 -16.53
C ALA A 218 -18.92 -15.24 -17.27
N VAL A 219 -19.34 -16.31 -16.58
CA VAL A 219 -19.58 -17.64 -17.19
C VAL A 219 -20.59 -17.57 -18.33
N GLN A 220 -21.57 -16.66 -18.25
CA GLN A 220 -22.60 -16.50 -19.28
C GLN A 220 -22.13 -15.69 -20.51
N LYS A 221 -21.03 -14.93 -20.39
CA LYS A 221 -20.41 -14.16 -21.48
C LYS A 221 -18.92 -13.97 -21.17
N PRO A 222 -18.09 -15.01 -21.36
CA PRO A 222 -16.66 -14.92 -21.11
C PRO A 222 -16.04 -14.05 -22.20
N LEU A 223 -15.59 -12.85 -21.85
CA LEU A 223 -14.86 -11.97 -22.76
C LEU A 223 -13.37 -12.04 -22.44
N GLY A 224 -12.54 -12.00 -23.48
CA GLY A 224 -11.08 -12.00 -23.34
C GLY A 224 -10.58 -10.95 -22.34
N ALA A 225 -9.55 -11.28 -21.57
CA ALA A 225 -8.95 -10.36 -20.61
C ALA A 225 -7.83 -9.56 -21.28
N ASP A 226 -8.03 -8.25 -21.47
CA ASP A 226 -7.00 -7.36 -22.00
C ASP A 226 -6.28 -6.61 -20.87
N TYR A 227 -5.26 -7.24 -20.31
CA TYR A 227 -4.44 -6.63 -19.27
C TYR A 227 -3.64 -5.43 -19.77
N VAL A 228 -3.23 -5.39 -21.04
CA VAL A 228 -2.48 -4.24 -21.58
C VAL A 228 -3.40 -3.02 -21.62
N PHE A 229 -4.65 -3.19 -22.09
CA PHE A 229 -5.66 -2.15 -22.03
C PHE A 229 -5.99 -1.74 -20.59
N TYR A 230 -6.17 -2.72 -19.69
CA TYR A 230 -6.46 -2.46 -18.28
C TYR A 230 -5.38 -1.60 -17.61
N PHE A 231 -4.11 -1.97 -17.79
CA PHE A 231 -2.99 -1.21 -17.23
C PHE A 231 -2.99 0.21 -17.79
N LYS A 232 -3.15 0.35 -19.11
CA LYS A 232 -3.15 1.66 -19.79
C LYS A 232 -4.30 2.58 -19.37
N ARG A 233 -5.48 2.05 -19.04
CA ARG A 233 -6.71 2.84 -18.89
C ARG A 233 -7.19 2.97 -17.45
N TYR A 234 -7.03 1.92 -16.66
CA TYR A 234 -7.70 1.80 -15.37
C TYR A 234 -6.70 1.75 -14.21
N LEU A 235 -5.63 0.96 -14.33
CA LEU A 235 -4.73 0.69 -13.21
C LEU A 235 -4.13 1.96 -12.59
N GLU A 236 -3.71 2.93 -13.40
CA GLU A 236 -3.12 4.18 -12.90
C GLU A 236 -4.06 4.90 -11.91
N SER A 237 -5.37 4.91 -12.18
CA SER A 237 -6.37 5.51 -11.30
C SER A 237 -6.65 4.71 -10.02
N ARG A 238 -6.23 3.44 -9.97
CA ARG A 238 -6.39 2.54 -8.82
C ARG A 238 -5.20 2.61 -7.87
N ILE A 239 -4.01 2.89 -8.39
CA ILE A 239 -2.78 3.02 -7.61
C ILE A 239 -2.85 4.26 -6.72
N LYS A 240 -2.42 4.11 -5.46
CA LYS A 240 -2.28 5.21 -4.51
C LYS A 240 -0.83 5.68 -4.47
N LYS A 241 -0.64 6.99 -4.67
CA LYS A 241 0.65 7.66 -4.57
C LYS A 241 0.91 8.09 -3.13
N ASN A 242 2.16 8.06 -2.71
CA ASN A 242 2.57 8.58 -1.41
C ASN A 242 2.35 10.09 -1.36
N THR A 243 1.95 10.57 -0.20
CA THR A 243 1.79 12.00 0.11
C THR A 243 2.67 12.35 1.30
N LEU A 244 2.73 13.64 1.65
CA LEU A 244 3.41 14.06 2.88
C LEU A 244 2.82 13.39 4.14
N PHE A 245 1.53 13.04 4.12
CA PHE A 245 0.79 12.55 5.29
C PHE A 245 0.48 11.05 5.25
N ASP A 246 0.60 10.42 4.08
CA ASP A 246 0.28 9.01 3.90
C ASP A 246 1.33 8.31 3.07
N ASN A 247 1.84 7.20 3.61
CA ASN A 247 2.59 6.23 2.83
C ASN A 247 1.63 5.14 2.36
N TYR A 248 1.75 4.72 1.11
CA TYR A 248 0.94 3.65 0.53
C TYR A 248 1.83 2.52 0.04
N VAL A 249 1.42 1.29 0.30
CA VAL A 249 1.97 0.10 -0.36
C VAL A 249 0.89 -0.46 -1.27
N ASN A 250 1.12 -0.42 -2.58
CA ASN A 250 0.18 -0.98 -3.56
C ASN A 250 0.48 -2.46 -3.75
N LYS A 251 -0.48 -3.32 -3.41
CA LYS A 251 -0.41 -4.77 -3.60
C LYS A 251 -1.32 -5.14 -4.77
N ILE A 252 -0.74 -5.47 -5.92
CA ILE A 252 -1.48 -5.84 -7.13
C ILE A 252 -1.47 -7.36 -7.24
N VAL A 253 -2.64 -7.99 -7.25
CA VAL A 253 -2.80 -9.43 -7.41
C VAL A 253 -3.53 -9.72 -8.72
N ILE A 254 -2.86 -10.40 -9.65
CA ILE A 254 -3.43 -10.83 -10.92
C ILE A 254 -3.66 -12.34 -10.85
N ILE A 255 -4.91 -12.77 -11.04
CA ILE A 255 -5.27 -14.19 -11.05
C ILE A 255 -5.52 -14.58 -12.50
N THR A 256 -4.58 -15.29 -13.12
CA THR A 256 -4.60 -15.60 -14.56
C THR A 256 -3.80 -16.86 -14.85
N ASP A 257 -4.10 -17.54 -15.96
CA ASP A 257 -3.26 -18.63 -16.45
C ASP A 257 -1.94 -18.13 -17.09
N GLY A 258 -1.77 -16.81 -17.22
CA GLY A 258 -0.54 -16.13 -17.61
C GLY A 258 -0.49 -15.70 -19.06
N TYR A 259 -1.44 -16.15 -19.90
CA TYR A 259 -1.49 -15.83 -21.31
C TYR A 259 -2.21 -14.50 -21.54
N LEU A 260 -1.57 -13.56 -22.23
CA LEU A 260 -2.15 -12.28 -22.62
C LEU A 260 -2.68 -12.36 -24.06
N GLU A 261 -3.92 -12.81 -24.17
CA GLU A 261 -4.59 -13.09 -25.45
C GLU A 261 -5.97 -12.40 -25.49
N PRO A 262 -6.05 -11.12 -25.89
CA PRO A 262 -7.33 -10.44 -26.00
C PRO A 262 -8.13 -11.01 -27.17
N GLU A 263 -9.46 -11.02 -27.06
CA GLU A 263 -10.35 -11.72 -28.00
C GLU A 263 -10.30 -11.17 -29.43
N GLU A 264 -10.18 -9.85 -29.58
CA GLU A 264 -10.23 -9.14 -30.86
C GLU A 264 -8.86 -8.67 -31.37
N SER A 265 -7.76 -9.18 -30.78
CA SER A 265 -6.41 -8.73 -31.16
C SER A 265 -5.38 -9.85 -31.14
N ALA A 266 -4.20 -9.57 -31.69
CA ALA A 266 -3.11 -10.53 -31.65
C ALA A 266 -2.63 -10.76 -30.20
N ALA A 267 -2.34 -12.01 -29.87
CA ALA A 267 -1.73 -12.38 -28.61
C ALA A 267 -0.47 -11.55 -28.31
N TYR A 268 -0.40 -10.96 -27.12
CA TYR A 268 0.78 -10.26 -26.63
C TYR A 268 1.85 -11.25 -26.16
N THR A 269 1.45 -12.37 -25.56
CA THR A 269 2.36 -13.47 -25.21
C THR A 269 2.35 -14.52 -26.32
N LYS A 270 3.35 -14.49 -27.21
CA LYS A 270 3.47 -15.46 -28.32
C LYS A 270 4.46 -16.56 -27.98
N LEU A 271 4.02 -17.82 -28.05
CA LEU A 271 4.87 -18.98 -27.81
C LEU A 271 5.50 -19.51 -29.10
N ALA A 272 6.51 -18.79 -29.60
CA ALA A 272 7.20 -19.18 -30.83
C ALA A 272 8.14 -20.39 -30.61
N PRO A 273 8.30 -21.31 -31.59
CA PRO A 273 9.21 -22.45 -31.48
C PRO A 273 10.65 -22.10 -31.07
N GLN A 274 11.12 -20.92 -31.46
CA GLN A 274 12.44 -20.41 -31.11
C GLN A 274 12.58 -20.13 -29.61
N LEU A 275 11.51 -19.67 -28.94
CA LEU A 275 11.52 -19.40 -27.50
C LEU A 275 11.64 -20.68 -26.67
N TYR A 276 11.11 -21.81 -27.14
CA TYR A 276 11.34 -23.08 -26.46
C TYR A 276 12.80 -23.52 -26.51
N LYS A 277 13.54 -23.12 -27.56
CA LYS A 277 14.97 -23.40 -27.66
C LYS A 277 15.79 -22.47 -26.76
N SER A 278 15.37 -21.21 -26.57
CA SER A 278 16.09 -20.27 -25.70
C SER A 278 16.07 -20.68 -24.23
N LEU A 279 15.08 -21.47 -23.79
CA LEU A 279 15.05 -22.00 -22.42
C LEU A 279 16.30 -22.83 -22.09
N ASN A 280 16.79 -23.63 -23.03
CA ASN A 280 18.00 -24.44 -22.83
C ASN A 280 19.27 -23.59 -22.83
N ILE A 281 19.26 -22.47 -23.54
CA ILE A 281 20.41 -21.56 -23.69
C ILE A 281 20.44 -20.52 -22.55
N GLY A 282 19.29 -20.24 -21.93
CA GLY A 282 19.14 -19.24 -20.87
C GLY A 282 18.96 -17.81 -21.39
N ASN A 283 18.62 -17.59 -22.66
CA ASN A 283 18.56 -16.27 -23.29
C ASN A 283 17.15 -15.83 -23.74
N THR A 284 16.10 -16.27 -23.04
CA THR A 284 14.71 -16.05 -23.45
C THR A 284 14.32 -14.58 -23.56
N ASN A 285 14.72 -13.72 -22.62
CA ASN A 285 14.42 -12.27 -22.68
C ASN A 285 15.05 -11.58 -23.90
N GLU A 286 16.29 -11.93 -24.21
CA GLU A 286 17.00 -11.40 -25.38
C GLU A 286 16.31 -11.84 -26.66
N LEU A 287 15.91 -13.12 -26.74
CA LEU A 287 15.24 -13.65 -27.91
C LEU A 287 13.86 -13.05 -28.12
N ILE A 288 13.09 -12.81 -27.04
CA ILE A 288 11.82 -12.06 -27.10
C ILE A 288 12.06 -10.69 -27.77
N SER A 289 13.14 -10.02 -27.38
CA SER A 289 13.50 -8.69 -27.89
C SER A 289 13.94 -8.71 -29.35
N ILE A 290 14.81 -9.66 -29.73
CA ILE A 290 15.28 -9.84 -31.12
C ILE A 290 14.11 -10.13 -32.06
N LEU A 291 13.12 -10.91 -31.60
CA LEU A 291 11.94 -11.25 -32.39
C LEU A 291 10.86 -10.16 -32.40
N GLY A 292 11.08 -9.04 -31.69
CA GLY A 292 10.10 -7.95 -31.59
C GLY A 292 8.79 -8.39 -30.91
N LEU A 293 8.89 -9.30 -29.94
CA LEU A 293 7.74 -9.90 -29.27
C LEU A 293 7.40 -9.26 -27.92
N ASN A 294 8.16 -8.27 -27.45
CA ASN A 294 7.90 -7.63 -26.16
C ASN A 294 6.46 -7.11 -26.09
N ILE A 295 5.84 -7.26 -24.93
CA ILE A 295 4.52 -6.67 -24.66
C ILE A 295 4.66 -5.13 -24.75
N PRO A 296 3.78 -4.42 -25.49
CA PRO A 296 3.85 -2.98 -25.63
C PRO A 296 3.92 -2.27 -24.28
N ASN A 297 4.81 -1.28 -24.16
CA ASN A 297 4.91 -0.50 -22.93
C ASN A 297 3.65 0.34 -22.72
N VAL A 298 3.28 0.56 -21.45
CA VAL A 298 2.18 1.45 -21.06
C VAL A 298 2.70 2.47 -20.05
N ASN A 299 2.14 3.68 -20.07
CA ASN A 299 2.60 4.77 -19.24
C ASN A 299 1.97 4.67 -17.84
N VAL A 300 2.47 3.75 -17.01
CA VAL A 300 2.08 3.58 -15.61
C VAL A 300 3.35 3.42 -14.79
N ASP A 301 3.48 4.17 -13.70
CA ASP A 301 4.58 3.99 -12.76
C ASP A 301 4.22 2.99 -11.66
N LEU A 302 4.91 1.86 -11.65
CA LEU A 302 4.75 0.78 -10.67
C LEU A 302 5.89 0.77 -9.63
N SER A 303 6.65 1.87 -9.53
CA SER A 303 7.78 1.99 -8.59
C SER A 303 7.41 1.80 -7.12
N ASN A 304 6.15 2.06 -6.77
CA ASN A 304 5.59 1.88 -5.43
C ASN A 304 4.55 0.74 -5.36
N SER A 305 4.75 -0.29 -6.20
CA SER A 305 3.85 -1.44 -6.30
C SER A 305 4.59 -2.75 -6.15
N GLU A 306 3.96 -3.68 -5.44
CA GLU A 306 4.31 -5.09 -5.41
C GLU A 306 3.26 -5.87 -6.19
N ILE A 307 3.70 -6.83 -6.99
CA ILE A 307 2.85 -7.51 -7.96
C ILE A 307 2.99 -9.01 -7.78
N LEU A 308 1.85 -9.67 -7.53
CA LEU A 308 1.72 -11.11 -7.51
C LEU A 308 0.86 -11.55 -8.69
N ILE A 309 1.39 -12.42 -9.53
CA ILE A 309 0.64 -13.13 -10.57
C ILE A 309 0.54 -14.57 -10.12
N CYS A 310 -0.67 -15.07 -9.97
CA CYS A 310 -0.92 -16.41 -9.47
C CYS A 310 -1.89 -17.19 -10.35
N GLU A 311 -1.91 -18.51 -10.13
CA GLU A 311 -2.63 -19.49 -10.95
C GLU A 311 -2.09 -19.62 -12.38
N VAL A 312 -0.82 -19.28 -12.62
CA VAL A 312 -0.20 -19.42 -13.94
C VAL A 312 -0.16 -20.90 -14.32
N ASN A 313 -0.87 -21.27 -15.37
CA ASN A 313 -1.14 -22.66 -15.68
C ASN A 313 -0.84 -22.96 -17.14
N GLU A 314 0.07 -23.90 -17.37
CA GLU A 314 0.56 -24.19 -18.71
C GLU A 314 -0.46 -25.01 -19.51
N ARG A 315 -0.63 -24.64 -20.77
CA ARG A 315 -1.38 -25.45 -21.73
C ARG A 315 -0.69 -26.79 -21.93
N LYS A 316 -1.47 -27.83 -22.21
CA LYS A 316 -0.96 -29.20 -22.42
C LYS A 316 0.23 -29.30 -23.39
N LYS A 317 0.21 -28.50 -24.47
CA LYS A 317 1.24 -28.52 -25.51
C LYS A 317 2.59 -27.94 -25.05
N GLY A 318 2.57 -27.03 -24.09
CA GLY A 318 3.74 -26.27 -23.63
C GLY A 318 4.15 -26.57 -22.18
N LYS A 319 3.57 -27.61 -21.58
CA LYS A 319 3.83 -28.02 -20.20
C LYS A 319 5.33 -28.20 -19.91
N GLY A 320 5.78 -27.62 -18.80
CA GLY A 320 7.17 -27.60 -18.35
C GLY A 320 8.06 -26.57 -19.05
N LYS A 321 7.49 -25.65 -19.82
CA LYS A 321 8.22 -24.67 -20.64
C LYS A 321 7.53 -23.32 -20.73
N ASP A 322 6.22 -23.33 -20.95
CA ASP A 322 5.41 -22.13 -21.12
C ASP A 322 5.56 -21.19 -19.92
N PHE A 323 5.59 -21.72 -18.70
CA PHE A 323 5.72 -20.88 -17.51
C PHE A 323 6.96 -20.00 -17.54
N GLU A 324 8.13 -20.54 -17.88
CA GLU A 324 9.38 -19.77 -17.90
C GLU A 324 9.35 -18.69 -19.00
N ILE A 325 8.69 -18.97 -20.12
CA ILE A 325 8.49 -17.99 -21.20
C ILE A 325 7.50 -16.90 -20.76
N LEU A 326 6.37 -17.27 -20.15
CA LEU A 326 5.38 -16.33 -19.63
C LEU A 326 6.00 -15.46 -18.53
N LYS A 327 6.80 -16.04 -17.64
CA LYS A 327 7.55 -15.33 -16.61
C LYS A 327 8.52 -14.32 -17.19
N ALA A 328 9.24 -14.68 -18.25
CA ALA A 328 10.08 -13.75 -19.00
C ALA A 328 9.27 -12.56 -19.54
N TYR A 329 8.14 -12.82 -20.20
CA TYR A 329 7.25 -11.77 -20.71
C TYR A 329 6.74 -10.81 -19.63
N TRP A 330 6.14 -11.35 -18.58
CA TRP A 330 5.56 -10.55 -17.50
C TRP A 330 6.63 -9.77 -16.74
N THR A 331 7.77 -10.39 -16.46
CA THR A 331 8.85 -9.73 -15.72
C THR A 331 9.43 -8.56 -16.53
N ASP A 332 9.76 -8.77 -17.81
CA ASP A 332 10.22 -7.70 -18.71
C ASP A 332 9.19 -6.55 -18.77
N TRP A 333 7.93 -6.88 -19.00
CA TRP A 333 6.87 -5.88 -19.16
C TRP A 333 6.67 -5.04 -17.90
N LEU A 334 6.59 -5.68 -16.73
CA LEU A 334 6.41 -5.00 -15.45
C LEU A 334 7.64 -4.21 -15.01
N GLN A 335 8.86 -4.71 -15.29
CA GLN A 335 10.10 -3.99 -14.98
C GLN A 335 10.25 -2.72 -15.84
N ARG A 336 9.82 -2.76 -17.11
CA ARG A 336 9.77 -1.55 -17.97
C ARG A 336 8.78 -0.49 -17.47
N MET A 337 7.90 -0.84 -16.54
CA MET A 337 7.01 0.07 -15.80
C MET A 337 7.54 0.39 -14.38
N ASN A 338 8.83 0.14 -14.12
CA ASN A 338 9.51 0.35 -12.83
C ASN A 338 9.06 -0.55 -11.67
N ALA A 339 8.29 -1.63 -11.92
CA ALA A 339 7.95 -2.58 -10.85
C ALA A 339 9.22 -3.29 -10.36
N ARG A 340 9.44 -3.29 -9.04
CA ARG A 340 10.63 -3.90 -8.42
C ARG A 340 10.35 -5.27 -7.81
N ASN A 341 9.16 -5.42 -7.24
CA ASN A 341 8.75 -6.62 -6.52
C ASN A 341 7.71 -7.38 -7.35
N ILE A 342 8.17 -8.27 -8.22
CA ILE A 342 7.31 -9.06 -9.09
C ILE A 342 7.45 -10.53 -8.69
N LYS A 343 6.34 -11.18 -8.35
CA LYS A 343 6.29 -12.60 -8.04
C LYS A 343 5.29 -13.28 -8.97
N LEU A 344 5.75 -14.31 -9.67
CA LEU A 344 4.90 -15.20 -10.45
C LEU A 344 4.88 -16.57 -9.80
N VAL A 345 3.69 -17.13 -9.63
CA VAL A 345 3.52 -18.47 -9.06
C VAL A 345 2.72 -19.35 -10.01
N HIS A 346 3.18 -20.58 -10.16
CA HIS A 346 2.44 -21.61 -10.86
C HIS A 346 1.10 -21.87 -10.19
N ARG A 347 0.18 -22.41 -10.97
CA ARG A 347 -0.96 -23.12 -10.42
C ARG A 347 -0.48 -24.40 -9.75
N GLU A 348 -0.68 -24.46 -8.45
CA GLU A 348 -0.38 -25.62 -7.63
C GLU A 348 -1.53 -26.64 -7.69
N GLN A 349 -1.21 -27.93 -7.53
CA GLN A 349 -2.25 -28.96 -7.39
C GLN A 349 -3.04 -28.78 -6.09
N ALA A 350 -2.35 -28.33 -5.03
CA ALA A 350 -2.94 -28.02 -3.75
C ALA A 350 -3.18 -26.51 -3.63
N THR A 351 -4.46 -26.10 -3.71
CA THR A 351 -4.88 -24.69 -3.61
C THR A 351 -4.40 -24.02 -2.31
N ASP A 352 -4.18 -24.79 -1.24
CA ASP A 352 -3.66 -24.28 0.03
C ASP A 352 -2.26 -23.65 -0.09
N ILE A 353 -1.43 -24.11 -1.04
CA ILE A 353 -0.09 -23.53 -1.29
C ILE A 353 -0.23 -22.14 -1.91
N THR A 354 -1.10 -21.99 -2.92
CA THR A 354 -1.43 -20.69 -3.52
C THR A 354 -2.01 -19.76 -2.45
N VAL A 355 -2.96 -20.24 -1.65
CA VAL A 355 -3.58 -19.50 -0.54
C VAL A 355 -2.54 -19.00 0.46
N ASN A 356 -1.61 -19.85 0.90
CA ASN A 356 -0.55 -19.47 1.82
C ASN A 356 0.37 -18.40 1.21
N THR A 357 0.72 -18.55 -0.06
CA THR A 357 1.55 -17.57 -0.77
C THR A 357 0.88 -16.20 -0.84
N ILE A 358 -0.43 -16.17 -1.12
CA ILE A 358 -1.23 -14.94 -1.17
C ILE A 358 -1.32 -14.31 0.21
N ASN A 359 -1.58 -15.11 1.26
CA ASN A 359 -1.65 -14.61 2.62
C ASN A 359 -0.33 -13.97 3.05
N GLN A 360 0.80 -14.61 2.73
CA GLN A 360 2.12 -14.02 2.98
C GLN A 360 2.32 -12.72 2.20
N PHE A 361 1.96 -12.69 0.91
CA PHE A 361 2.12 -11.51 0.07
C PHE A 361 1.31 -10.29 0.56
N ILE A 362 0.08 -10.51 1.03
CA ILE A 362 -0.79 -9.44 1.55
C ILE A 362 -0.36 -8.96 2.94
N LYS A 363 0.18 -9.85 3.78
CA LYS A 363 0.56 -9.55 5.17
C LYS A 363 1.96 -8.97 5.34
N GLN A 364 2.87 -9.26 4.41
CA GLN A 364 4.17 -8.58 4.31
C GLN A 364 3.96 -7.10 3.98
#